data_AF-A0A9P3H5D5-F1
#
_entry.id   AF-A0A9P3H5D5-F1
#
_cell.length_a   1.000
_cell.length_b   1.000
_cell.length_c   1.000
_cell.angle_alpha   90.00
_cell.angle_beta   90.00
_cell.angle_gamma   90.00
#
_symmetry.space_group_name_H-M   'P 1'
#
loop_
_entity.id
_entity.type
_entity.pdbx_description
1 polymer ?
#
loop_
_entity_poly.entity_id
_entity_poly.type
_entity_poly.pdbx_seq_one_letter_code
_entity_poly.pdbx_strand_id
1 'polypeptide(L)'
;MKRFGGKTSSWLLRQAEYLGENSVDQAVWEVEAIISEGRELVLHSFEVVNASFQALPPKDAPICFARAVIGLGSQCGLNYCANSIPTEVYQEYSRRIKEYYWPNPERWRLHMILRAEQERIRGDQEQHHLDRSLVFSPTKCIHSAQYYNFDPEFSTTPRSEEPQERQARGQPDDAQTDPRKRSLPIVAILKREGTRSVINLDRVISVIAETGHFRLKVISYDHGCGIPETAYLMRDVQILISPHGNALGSSLWMPSTEPSNSSLSYFPTVISIDSTKYTESWFQWTTTSMGQRFMVHRCGPAHSTHPFKSEMNPAVCPFHRDMDLARRTLSKAGLVLNPEKKDDDLLELTGEEFPIDLWEKYGGENVNKFLNEYWKSLSRYADPDRLLEILYKIREYNLPRQEIDEGVSEKKMSFLQLCRESKCCAPSCSGVMHRNVVGPLRAYDQDLSEDNWGRLRDNEEHDAFVMSGLALMDWFPSLT
;
A
#
# COMPACT_ATOMS: atom_id res chain seq x y z
N MET A 1 -20.83 -21.21 -8.31
CA MET A 1 -19.88 -20.69 -9.34
C MET A 1 -20.18 -21.21 -10.74
N LYS A 2 -19.98 -22.49 -11.10
CA LYS A 2 -20.30 -23.02 -12.45
C LYS A 2 -21.74 -22.72 -12.92
N ARG A 3 -22.73 -22.81 -12.02
CA ARG A 3 -24.15 -22.48 -12.27
C ARG A 3 -24.39 -21.03 -12.73
N PHE A 4 -23.48 -20.10 -12.44
CA PHE A 4 -23.59 -18.68 -12.76
C PHE A 4 -22.67 -18.25 -13.91
N GLY A 5 -22.28 -19.17 -14.78
CA GLY A 5 -21.39 -18.89 -15.91
C GLY A 5 -19.90 -18.77 -15.54
N GLY A 6 -19.55 -19.15 -14.31
CA GLY A 6 -18.18 -19.16 -13.84
C GLY A 6 -17.36 -20.28 -14.44
N LYS A 7 -16.23 -19.94 -15.06
CA LYS A 7 -15.19 -20.92 -15.38
C LYS A 7 -14.37 -21.28 -14.13
N THR A 8 -13.66 -22.41 -14.18
CA THR A 8 -12.75 -22.85 -13.10
C THR A 8 -11.57 -21.91 -12.88
N SER A 9 -11.31 -20.98 -13.80
CA SER A 9 -10.09 -20.17 -13.87
C SER A 9 -10.22 -18.71 -13.44
N SER A 10 -11.42 -18.15 -13.24
CA SER A 10 -11.52 -16.72 -12.89
C SER A 10 -12.86 -16.30 -12.29
N TRP A 11 -12.79 -15.78 -11.07
CA TRP A 11 -13.77 -14.89 -10.49
C TRP A 11 -13.05 -13.81 -9.71
N LEU A 12 -13.50 -12.57 -9.85
CA LEU A 12 -13.13 -11.47 -8.97
C LEU A 12 -14.28 -11.22 -8.01
N LEU A 13 -13.97 -10.93 -6.75
CA LEU A 13 -14.95 -10.39 -5.81
C LEU A 13 -14.61 -8.92 -5.61
N ARG A 14 -15.54 -8.04 -5.92
CA ARG A 14 -15.48 -6.66 -5.46
C ARG A 14 -16.20 -6.59 -4.12
N GLN A 15 -15.43 -6.39 -3.05
CA GLN A 15 -16.06 -6.07 -1.77
C GLN A 15 -16.68 -4.68 -1.89
N ALA A 16 -17.91 -4.56 -1.42
CA ALA A 16 -18.67 -3.33 -1.36
C ALA A 16 -17.83 -2.15 -0.89
N GLU A 17 -17.98 -1.01 -1.56
CA GLU A 17 -17.40 0.24 -1.09
C GLU A 17 -17.96 0.61 0.28
N TYR A 18 -17.10 1.21 1.11
CA TYR A 18 -17.49 1.72 2.42
C TYR A 18 -18.46 2.89 2.22
N LEU A 19 -19.77 2.57 2.21
CA LEU A 19 -20.95 3.45 2.28
C LEU A 19 -20.61 4.95 2.14
N GLY A 20 -20.53 5.47 0.91
CA GLY A 20 -20.42 6.93 0.75
C GLY A 20 -20.08 7.49 -0.62
N GLU A 21 -19.45 6.75 -1.53
CA GLU A 21 -18.95 7.34 -2.79
C GLU A 21 -19.45 6.57 -4.02
N ASN A 22 -19.82 7.30 -5.07
CA ASN A 22 -20.36 6.79 -6.33
C ASN A 22 -19.25 6.24 -7.27
N SER A 23 -18.21 5.57 -6.76
CA SER A 23 -17.08 5.08 -7.58
C SER A 23 -17.35 3.75 -8.30
N VAL A 24 -18.55 3.22 -8.10
CA VAL A 24 -19.09 1.99 -8.66
C VAL A 24 -18.87 1.80 -10.17
N ASP A 25 -19.10 2.83 -10.98
CA ASP A 25 -18.96 2.78 -12.45
C ASP A 25 -17.49 2.63 -12.90
N GLN A 26 -16.53 3.12 -12.11
CA GLN A 26 -15.14 3.25 -12.55
C GLN A 26 -14.39 1.93 -12.58
N ALA A 27 -14.67 1.03 -11.64
CA ALA A 27 -13.95 -0.23 -11.53
C ALA A 27 -14.46 -1.30 -12.52
N VAL A 28 -15.67 -1.15 -13.11
CA VAL A 28 -16.26 -2.17 -14.01
C VAL A 28 -15.51 -2.28 -15.35
N TRP A 29 -15.25 -1.13 -15.97
CA TRP A 29 -14.61 -1.10 -17.28
C TRP A 29 -13.14 -1.54 -17.23
N GLU A 30 -12.44 -1.19 -16.14
CA GLU A 30 -11.03 -1.54 -15.98
C GLU A 30 -10.84 -3.04 -15.97
N VAL A 31 -11.62 -3.73 -15.14
CA VAL A 31 -11.50 -5.16 -14.94
C VAL A 31 -11.87 -5.95 -16.20
N GLU A 32 -12.88 -5.53 -16.95
CA GLU A 32 -13.29 -6.18 -18.21
C GLU A 32 -12.19 -6.09 -19.29
N ALA A 33 -11.51 -4.95 -19.40
CA ALA A 33 -10.42 -4.77 -20.36
C ALA A 33 -9.20 -5.67 -20.07
N ILE A 34 -9.01 -6.04 -18.80
CA ILE A 34 -7.89 -6.85 -18.31
C ILE A 34 -8.24 -8.35 -18.31
N ILE A 35 -9.49 -8.68 -18.00
CA ILE A 35 -9.97 -10.04 -17.82
C ILE A 35 -11.07 -10.30 -18.85
N SER A 36 -10.65 -10.78 -20.02
CA SER A 36 -11.55 -11.14 -21.12
C SER A 36 -12.38 -12.40 -20.84
N GLU A 37 -12.05 -13.16 -19.80
CA GLU A 37 -12.75 -14.40 -19.43
C GLU A 37 -13.03 -14.48 -17.93
N GLY A 38 -14.28 -14.74 -17.56
CA GLY A 38 -14.71 -14.91 -16.17
C GLY A 38 -15.94 -14.08 -15.87
N ARG A 39 -16.26 -13.98 -14.57
CA ARG A 39 -17.24 -13.01 -14.07
C ARG A 39 -16.73 -12.34 -12.80
N GLU A 40 -17.12 -11.10 -12.60
CA GLU A 40 -16.92 -10.38 -11.33
C GLU A 40 -18.19 -10.49 -10.49
N LEU A 41 -18.05 -10.91 -9.23
CA LEU A 41 -19.11 -10.81 -8.23
C LEU A 41 -19.04 -9.45 -7.58
N VAL A 42 -20.15 -8.72 -7.62
CA VAL A 42 -20.34 -7.46 -6.90
C VAL A 42 -21.38 -7.65 -5.82
N LEU A 43 -21.21 -7.06 -4.64
CA LEU A 43 -22.05 -7.37 -3.49
C LEU A 43 -23.38 -6.61 -3.50
N HIS A 44 -23.46 -5.51 -4.25
CA HIS A 44 -24.66 -4.70 -4.34
C HIS A 44 -25.19 -4.54 -5.77
N SER A 45 -26.52 -4.46 -5.91
CA SER A 45 -27.17 -4.37 -7.24
C SER A 45 -26.82 -3.09 -8.00
N PHE A 46 -26.56 -2.00 -7.28
CA PHE A 46 -26.10 -0.76 -7.90
C PHE A 46 -24.69 -0.90 -8.48
N GLU A 47 -23.93 -1.93 -8.07
CA GLU A 47 -22.58 -2.23 -8.59
C GLU A 47 -22.55 -3.02 -9.89
N VAL A 48 -23.71 -3.49 -10.35
CA VAL A 48 -23.84 -4.21 -11.61
C VAL A 48 -24.00 -3.19 -12.74
N VAL A 49 -22.89 -2.76 -13.31
CA VAL A 49 -22.84 -1.79 -14.42
C VAL A 49 -22.75 -2.52 -15.75
N ASN A 50 -22.11 -3.69 -15.79
CA ASN A 50 -22.08 -4.56 -16.96
C ASN A 50 -22.55 -5.99 -16.61
N ALA A 51 -23.82 -6.30 -16.90
CA ALA A 51 -24.40 -7.61 -16.61
C ALA A 51 -23.81 -8.79 -17.43
N SER A 52 -23.03 -8.53 -18.50
CA SER A 52 -22.34 -9.60 -19.23
C SER A 52 -21.09 -10.09 -18.50
N PHE A 53 -20.42 -9.21 -17.75
CA PHE A 53 -19.20 -9.52 -17.01
C PHE A 53 -19.46 -9.63 -15.50
N GLN A 54 -20.36 -8.84 -14.93
CA GLN A 54 -20.65 -8.79 -13.51
C GLN A 54 -21.91 -9.58 -13.16
N ALA A 55 -21.96 -10.10 -11.94
CA ALA A 55 -23.12 -10.78 -11.38
C ALA A 55 -23.25 -10.51 -9.88
N LEU A 56 -24.48 -10.55 -9.37
CA LEU A 56 -24.72 -10.59 -7.93
C LEU A 56 -24.46 -12.01 -7.38
N PRO A 57 -24.03 -12.12 -6.12
CA PRO A 57 -24.10 -13.34 -5.35
C PRO A 57 -25.48 -14.03 -5.49
N PRO A 58 -25.56 -15.34 -5.73
CA PRO A 58 -26.77 -16.11 -5.45
C PRO A 58 -27.39 -15.77 -4.11
N LYS A 59 -28.69 -15.49 -4.12
CA LYS A 59 -29.50 -15.33 -2.90
C LYS A 59 -29.88 -16.67 -2.26
N ASP A 60 -29.81 -17.75 -3.04
CA ASP A 60 -30.28 -19.10 -2.68
C ASP A 60 -29.17 -20.01 -2.13
N ALA A 61 -27.92 -19.55 -2.09
CA ALA A 61 -26.80 -20.34 -1.58
C ALA A 61 -25.71 -19.45 -0.97
N PRO A 62 -25.16 -19.81 0.22
CA PRO A 62 -23.99 -19.12 0.75
C PRO A 62 -22.80 -19.31 -0.19
N ILE A 63 -22.05 -18.24 -0.43
CA ILE A 63 -20.81 -18.28 -1.20
C ILE A 63 -19.64 -18.30 -0.23
N CYS A 64 -18.95 -19.44 -0.17
CA CYS A 64 -17.67 -19.53 0.50
C CYS A 64 -16.57 -19.40 -0.53
N PHE A 65 -15.76 -18.34 -0.43
CA PHE A 65 -14.55 -18.21 -1.22
C PHE A 65 -13.44 -19.01 -0.54
N ALA A 66 -13.09 -20.18 -1.09
CA ALA A 66 -11.87 -20.88 -0.67
C ALA A 66 -10.62 -20.12 -1.12
N ARG A 67 -10.70 -19.45 -2.29
CA ARG A 67 -9.65 -18.62 -2.91
C ARG A 67 -10.34 -17.54 -3.75
N ALA A 68 -10.28 -16.28 -3.34
CA ALA A 68 -10.71 -15.15 -4.15
C ALA A 68 -9.55 -14.18 -4.30
N VAL A 69 -9.32 -13.72 -5.53
CA VAL A 69 -8.63 -12.45 -5.72
C VAL A 69 -9.66 -11.38 -5.45
N ILE A 70 -9.56 -10.78 -4.28
CA ILE A 70 -10.38 -9.62 -3.93
C ILE A 70 -9.89 -8.49 -4.83
N GLY A 71 -10.76 -8.00 -5.70
CA GLY A 71 -10.46 -6.82 -6.49
C GLY A 71 -10.21 -5.65 -5.55
N LEU A 72 -9.10 -4.93 -5.77
CA LEU A 72 -8.78 -3.49 -5.66
C LEU A 72 -9.43 -2.61 -4.57
N GLY A 73 -10.67 -2.89 -4.17
CA GLY A 73 -11.22 -2.50 -2.88
C GLY A 73 -10.38 -3.15 -1.79
N SER A 74 -9.45 -2.37 -1.28
CA SER A 74 -8.45 -2.72 -0.26
C SER A 74 -9.07 -2.93 1.11
N GLN A 75 -10.01 -3.87 1.23
CA GLN A 75 -10.42 -4.42 2.50
C GLN A 75 -10.48 -5.93 2.38
N CYS A 76 -9.79 -6.57 3.29
CA CYS A 76 -9.93 -7.98 3.58
C CYS A 76 -10.40 -8.00 5.03
N GLY A 77 -11.71 -7.81 5.24
CA GLY A 77 -12.27 -7.56 6.57
C GLY A 77 -12.45 -8.81 7.44
N LEU A 78 -12.05 -10.00 6.98
CA LEU A 78 -12.36 -11.27 7.63
C LEU A 78 -11.13 -12.16 7.77
N ASN A 79 -10.93 -12.74 8.96
CA ASN A 79 -9.77 -13.59 9.30
C ASN A 79 -9.55 -14.77 8.34
N TYR A 80 -10.60 -15.31 7.70
CA TYR A 80 -10.44 -16.40 6.73
C TYR A 80 -9.99 -15.94 5.34
N CYS A 81 -10.09 -14.64 5.04
CA CYS A 81 -9.48 -14.04 3.85
C CYS A 81 -8.06 -13.54 4.12
N ALA A 82 -7.63 -13.51 5.39
CA ALA A 82 -6.22 -13.39 5.77
C ALA A 82 -5.40 -14.65 5.43
N ASN A 83 -6.07 -15.71 4.97
CA ASN A 83 -5.42 -16.91 4.43
C ASN A 83 -4.66 -16.58 3.13
N SER A 84 -3.59 -17.33 2.92
CA SER A 84 -2.61 -17.20 1.84
C SER A 84 -3.25 -17.07 0.44
N ILE A 85 -3.34 -15.85 -0.11
CA ILE A 85 -3.43 -15.72 -1.57
C ILE A 85 -2.06 -16.14 -2.13
N PRO A 86 -1.98 -17.18 -2.99
CA PRO A 86 -0.72 -17.63 -3.53
C PRO A 86 0.00 -16.52 -4.30
N THR A 87 1.32 -16.46 -4.17
CA THR A 87 2.18 -15.43 -4.79
C THR A 87 1.97 -15.34 -6.30
N GLU A 88 1.81 -16.48 -6.94
CA GLU A 88 1.63 -16.62 -8.39
C GLU A 88 0.40 -15.85 -8.87
N VAL A 89 -0.62 -15.72 -8.01
CA VAL A 89 -1.85 -15.01 -8.32
C VAL A 89 -1.63 -13.50 -8.36
N TYR A 90 -0.89 -12.95 -7.39
CA TYR A 90 -0.49 -11.55 -7.39
C TYR A 90 0.45 -11.23 -8.56
N GLN A 91 1.41 -12.11 -8.83
CA GLN A 91 2.34 -11.98 -9.95
C GLN A 91 1.60 -12.02 -11.29
N GLU A 92 0.68 -12.96 -11.48
CA GLU A 92 -0.10 -13.09 -12.72
C GLU A 92 -0.99 -11.88 -12.94
N TYR A 93 -1.68 -11.40 -11.90
CA TYR A 93 -2.50 -10.20 -12.00
C TYR A 93 -1.66 -8.97 -12.33
N SER A 94 -0.54 -8.78 -11.61
CA SER A 94 0.44 -7.73 -11.88
C SER A 94 0.94 -7.80 -13.33
N ARG A 95 1.38 -8.98 -13.78
CA ARG A 95 1.89 -9.25 -15.13
C ARG A 95 0.89 -8.87 -16.22
N ARG A 96 -0.39 -9.23 -16.09
CA ARG A 96 -1.42 -8.92 -17.10
C ARG A 96 -1.61 -7.42 -17.31
N ILE A 97 -1.66 -6.63 -16.24
CA ILE A 97 -1.76 -5.16 -16.35
C ILE A 97 -0.53 -4.60 -17.04
N LYS A 98 0.65 -5.07 -16.60
CA LYS A 98 1.94 -4.64 -17.13
C LYS A 98 2.03 -4.90 -18.62
N GLU A 99 1.74 -6.12 -19.06
CA GLU A 99 1.75 -6.50 -20.47
C GLU A 99 0.72 -5.75 -21.30
N TYR A 100 -0.43 -5.39 -20.72
CA TYR A 100 -1.45 -4.65 -21.42
C TYR A 100 -1.04 -3.20 -21.67
N TYR A 101 -0.57 -2.50 -20.63
CA TYR A 101 -0.35 -1.04 -20.64
C TYR A 101 1.09 -0.61 -20.90
N TRP A 102 2.11 -1.35 -20.43
CA TRP A 102 3.49 -0.85 -20.44
C TRP A 102 4.19 -0.92 -21.81
N PRO A 103 4.06 -1.99 -22.62
CA PRO A 103 4.77 -2.09 -23.89
C PRO A 103 4.20 -1.22 -25.01
N ASN A 104 2.98 -0.70 -24.85
CA ASN A 104 2.24 -0.03 -25.92
C ASN A 104 1.78 1.37 -25.51
N PRO A 105 2.58 2.42 -25.82
CA PRO A 105 2.24 3.81 -25.52
C PRO A 105 0.91 4.25 -26.15
N GLU A 106 0.57 3.74 -27.34
CA GLU A 106 -0.71 4.06 -27.98
C GLU A 106 -1.91 3.51 -27.20
N ARG A 107 -1.80 2.32 -26.58
CA ARG A 107 -2.85 1.81 -25.70
C ARG A 107 -3.04 2.70 -24.48
N TRP A 108 -1.95 3.15 -23.86
CA TRP A 108 -2.02 4.10 -22.75
C TRP A 108 -2.66 5.43 -23.19
N ARG A 109 -2.27 5.94 -24.36
CA ARG A 109 -2.86 7.17 -24.92
C ARG A 109 -4.36 7.02 -25.17
N LEU A 110 -4.78 5.91 -25.79
CA LEU A 110 -6.19 5.61 -26.01
C LEU A 110 -6.97 5.49 -24.70
N HIS A 111 -6.39 4.83 -23.69
CA HIS A 111 -6.94 4.76 -22.34
C HIS A 111 -7.21 6.16 -21.76
N MET A 112 -6.22 7.06 -21.83
CA MET A 112 -6.38 8.43 -21.34
C MET A 112 -7.45 9.22 -22.10
N ILE A 113 -7.55 9.05 -23.43
CA ILE A 113 -8.60 9.69 -24.24
C ILE A 113 -9.98 9.19 -23.84
N LEU A 114 -10.16 7.87 -23.71
CA LEU A 114 -11.43 7.28 -23.30
C LEU A 114 -11.83 7.73 -21.89
N ARG A 115 -10.86 7.84 -20.97
CA ARG A 115 -11.11 8.36 -19.62
C ARG A 115 -11.53 9.83 -19.62
N ALA A 116 -10.83 10.68 -20.36
CA ALA A 116 -11.20 12.09 -20.47
C ALA A 116 -12.62 12.27 -21.03
N GLU A 117 -13.02 11.46 -22.02
CA GLU A 117 -14.37 11.50 -22.57
C GLU A 117 -15.43 11.01 -21.58
N GLN A 118 -15.15 9.94 -20.82
CA GLN A 118 -16.05 9.48 -19.75
C GLN A 118 -16.24 10.53 -18.65
N GLU A 119 -15.15 11.18 -18.22
CA GLU A 119 -15.21 12.26 -17.22
C GLU A 119 -16.01 13.46 -17.75
N ARG A 120 -15.87 13.79 -19.04
CA ARG A 120 -16.65 14.85 -19.69
C ARG A 120 -18.15 14.52 -19.67
N ILE A 121 -18.53 13.31 -20.09
CA ILE A 121 -19.92 12.85 -20.10
C ILE A 121 -20.51 12.87 -18.68
N ARG A 122 -19.75 12.43 -17.67
CA ARG A 122 -20.20 12.45 -16.27
C ARG A 122 -20.34 13.88 -15.74
N GLY A 123 -19.38 14.75 -16.04
CA GLY A 123 -19.43 16.16 -15.65
C GLY A 123 -20.67 16.87 -16.19
N ASP A 124 -21.09 16.56 -17.42
CA ASP A 124 -22.31 17.10 -18.03
C ASP A 124 -23.58 16.61 -17.29
N GLN A 125 -23.59 15.38 -16.76
CA GLN A 125 -24.70 14.84 -15.97
C GLN A 125 -24.74 15.41 -14.54
N GLU A 126 -23.58 15.54 -13.89
CA GLU A 126 -23.45 16.00 -12.50
C GLU A 126 -23.68 17.52 -12.35
N GLN A 127 -23.52 18.32 -13.41
CA GLN A 127 -23.85 19.76 -13.38
C GLN A 127 -25.31 20.06 -12.98
N HIS A 128 -26.20 19.08 -13.03
CA HIS A 128 -27.59 19.19 -12.58
C HIS A 128 -27.80 18.93 -11.07
N HIS A 129 -26.78 18.48 -10.34
CA HIS A 129 -26.83 18.25 -8.89
C HIS A 129 -25.81 19.16 -8.15
N LEU A 130 -26.31 19.97 -7.22
CA LEU A 130 -25.65 21.17 -6.67
C LEU A 130 -24.49 20.94 -5.68
N ASP A 131 -23.92 19.73 -5.56
CA ASP A 131 -22.84 19.47 -4.61
C ASP A 131 -21.52 19.17 -5.31
N ARG A 132 -20.79 20.25 -5.65
CA ARG A 132 -19.54 20.21 -6.44
C ARG A 132 -18.31 19.76 -5.64
N SER A 133 -18.40 19.47 -4.35
CA SER A 133 -17.21 19.52 -3.50
C SER A 133 -16.20 18.38 -3.69
N LEU A 134 -16.53 17.26 -4.33
CA LEU A 134 -15.61 16.13 -4.49
C LEU A 134 -15.84 15.36 -5.81
N VAL A 135 -15.61 16.00 -6.95
CA VAL A 135 -15.59 15.27 -8.23
C VAL A 135 -14.33 14.40 -8.28
N PHE A 136 -14.48 13.12 -7.97
CA PHE A 136 -13.44 12.11 -8.06
C PHE A 136 -13.11 11.83 -9.52
N SER A 137 -11.86 12.04 -9.94
CA SER A 137 -11.41 11.77 -11.30
C SER A 137 -10.32 10.70 -11.24
N PRO A 138 -10.49 9.55 -11.91
CA PRO A 138 -9.49 8.47 -11.89
C PRO A 138 -8.14 8.90 -12.48
N THR A 139 -8.12 9.97 -13.30
CA THR A 139 -6.89 10.53 -13.88
C THR A 139 -6.24 11.63 -13.03
N LYS A 140 -6.92 12.10 -11.96
CA LYS A 140 -6.44 13.21 -11.14
C LYS A 140 -5.12 12.90 -10.43
N CYS A 141 -4.86 11.63 -10.07
CA CYS A 141 -3.56 11.22 -9.53
C CYS A 141 -2.41 11.42 -10.54
N ILE A 142 -2.63 11.20 -11.84
CA ILE A 142 -1.62 11.44 -12.88
C ILE A 142 -1.30 12.93 -12.96
N HIS A 143 -2.32 13.78 -12.96
CA HIS A 143 -2.17 15.22 -13.11
C HIS A 143 -1.62 15.91 -11.86
N SER A 144 -1.87 15.35 -10.68
CA SER A 144 -1.37 15.88 -9.41
C SER A 144 0.00 15.33 -9.01
N ALA A 145 0.53 14.34 -9.75
CA ALA A 145 1.85 13.81 -9.49
C ALA A 145 2.94 14.88 -9.70
N GLN A 146 3.87 14.96 -8.75
CA GLN A 146 4.99 15.89 -8.78
C GLN A 146 6.30 15.12 -8.99
N TYR A 147 7.21 15.72 -9.74
CA TYR A 147 8.46 15.08 -10.17
C TYR A 147 9.66 15.98 -9.83
N TYR A 148 10.60 15.45 -9.05
CA TYR A 148 11.83 16.13 -8.64
C TYR A 148 13.05 15.36 -9.13
N ASN A 149 14.08 16.09 -9.58
CA ASN A 149 15.30 15.55 -10.20
C ASN A 149 15.06 14.72 -11.47
N PHE A 150 13.89 14.85 -12.09
CA PHE A 150 13.64 14.43 -13.46
C PHE A 150 14.13 15.52 -14.41
N ASP A 151 14.41 15.16 -15.66
CA ASP A 151 14.80 16.17 -16.64
C ASP A 151 13.70 17.20 -16.87
N PRO A 152 14.05 18.46 -17.22
CA PRO A 152 13.13 19.59 -17.17
C PRO A 152 11.88 19.42 -18.03
N GLU A 153 11.96 18.61 -19.09
CA GLU A 153 10.82 18.26 -19.95
C GLU A 153 9.71 17.49 -19.21
N PHE A 154 10.03 16.92 -18.04
CA PHE A 154 9.11 16.20 -17.16
C PHE A 154 8.89 16.90 -15.81
N SER A 155 9.62 17.99 -15.52
CA SER A 155 9.46 18.73 -14.27
C SER A 155 8.22 19.61 -14.36
N THR A 156 7.13 19.16 -13.73
CA THR A 156 5.84 19.86 -13.65
C THR A 156 5.88 21.09 -12.73
N THR A 157 6.95 21.90 -12.78
CA THR A 157 6.83 23.27 -12.29
C THR A 157 5.81 23.99 -13.17
N PRO A 158 4.83 24.71 -12.59
CA PRO A 158 3.71 25.25 -13.33
C PRO A 158 4.17 26.38 -14.27
N ARG A 159 4.59 26.03 -15.49
CA ARG A 159 4.48 26.91 -16.65
C ARG A 159 3.06 26.83 -17.18
N SER A 160 2.53 27.96 -17.62
CA SER A 160 1.13 28.23 -17.98
C SER A 160 0.61 27.51 -19.24
N GLU A 161 1.13 26.34 -19.60
CA GLU A 161 0.74 25.61 -20.81
C GLU A 161 -0.56 24.81 -20.60
N GLU A 162 -1.40 24.74 -21.65
CA GLU A 162 -2.73 24.13 -21.64
C GLU A 162 -2.71 22.61 -21.32
N PRO A 163 -3.73 22.08 -20.62
CA PRO A 163 -3.77 20.67 -20.18
C PRO A 163 -3.74 19.62 -21.30
N GLN A 164 -4.21 19.94 -22.51
CA GLN A 164 -4.38 18.97 -23.61
C GLN A 164 -3.06 18.60 -24.31
N GLU A 165 -2.09 19.53 -24.44
CA GLU A 165 -0.77 19.21 -25.00
C GLU A 165 0.11 18.41 -24.01
N ARG A 166 -0.14 18.53 -22.69
CA ARG A 166 0.55 17.74 -21.66
C ARG A 166 0.20 16.25 -21.71
N GLN A 167 -1.02 15.90 -22.10
CA GLN A 167 -1.49 14.50 -22.14
C GLN A 167 -0.81 13.66 -23.24
N ALA A 168 -0.24 14.29 -24.28
CA ALA A 168 0.39 13.59 -25.40
C ALA A 168 1.91 13.37 -25.25
N ARG A 169 2.59 14.06 -24.31
CA ARG A 169 4.06 13.97 -24.11
C ARG A 169 4.51 13.01 -23.00
N GLY A 170 3.59 12.23 -22.43
CA GLY A 170 3.84 11.40 -21.26
C GLY A 170 4.53 10.06 -21.52
N GLN A 171 5.84 10.07 -21.80
CA GLN A 171 6.74 8.97 -21.45
C GLN A 171 7.98 9.55 -20.74
N PRO A 172 8.15 9.37 -19.41
CA PRO A 172 9.29 9.88 -18.63
C PRO A 172 10.67 9.42 -19.08
N ASP A 173 10.77 8.46 -20.01
CA ASP A 173 12.02 7.76 -20.34
C ASP A 173 12.38 7.77 -21.84
N ASP A 174 11.75 8.62 -22.67
CA ASP A 174 12.13 8.70 -24.09
C ASP A 174 13.48 9.43 -24.29
N ALA A 175 14.46 8.62 -24.73
CA ALA A 175 15.69 8.89 -25.48
C ALA A 175 16.67 10.03 -25.09
N GLN A 176 16.28 11.16 -24.49
CA GLN A 176 17.16 12.34 -24.35
C GLN A 176 17.69 12.65 -22.94
N THR A 177 17.22 11.95 -21.91
CA THR A 177 17.68 12.16 -20.53
C THR A 177 19.16 11.77 -20.30
N ASP A 178 19.88 12.54 -19.45
CA ASP A 178 21.29 12.31 -19.11
C ASP A 178 21.48 10.86 -18.60
N PRO A 179 22.38 10.05 -19.21
CA PRO A 179 22.64 8.68 -18.77
C PRO A 179 22.95 8.55 -17.27
N ARG A 180 23.55 9.58 -16.66
CA ARG A 180 23.85 9.62 -15.22
C ARG A 180 22.60 9.80 -14.37
N LYS A 181 21.58 10.51 -14.86
CA LYS A 181 20.30 10.66 -14.15
C LYS A 181 19.40 9.44 -14.32
N ARG A 182 19.47 8.75 -15.47
CA ARG A 182 18.76 7.48 -15.69
C ARG A 182 19.15 6.39 -14.69
N SER A 183 20.38 6.44 -14.16
CA SER A 183 20.86 5.47 -13.19
C SER A 183 20.42 5.74 -11.76
N LEU A 184 19.81 6.90 -11.48
CA LEU A 184 19.32 7.22 -10.15
C LEU A 184 18.03 6.42 -9.84
N PRO A 185 17.95 5.81 -8.64
CA PRO A 185 16.73 5.16 -8.20
C PRO A 185 15.58 6.16 -8.09
N ILE A 186 14.40 5.72 -8.51
CA ILE A 186 13.13 6.41 -8.39
C ILE A 186 12.49 6.02 -7.05
N VAL A 187 12.31 7.04 -6.22
CA VAL A 187 11.56 6.99 -4.97
C VAL A 187 10.18 7.57 -5.25
N ALA A 188 9.11 6.85 -4.92
CA ALA A 188 7.77 7.41 -4.86
C ALA A 188 7.40 7.67 -3.40
N ILE A 189 6.78 8.80 -3.12
CA ILE A 189 6.17 9.10 -1.82
C ILE A 189 4.67 9.31 -2.02
N LEU A 190 3.86 8.54 -1.28
CA LEU A 190 2.42 8.70 -1.30
C LEU A 190 2.00 9.82 -0.33
N LYS A 191 1.48 10.89 -0.90
CA LYS A 191 0.83 11.99 -0.20
C LYS A 191 -0.61 11.60 0.12
N ARG A 192 -0.98 11.75 1.39
CA ARG A 192 -2.34 11.55 1.90
C ARG A 192 -2.86 12.85 2.48
N GLU A 193 -4.12 13.15 2.19
CA GLU A 193 -4.92 14.25 2.71
C GLU A 193 -5.86 13.71 3.80
N GLY A 194 -5.94 14.43 4.91
CA GLY A 194 -6.73 14.01 6.08
C GLY A 194 -6.04 12.93 6.91
N THR A 195 -6.74 11.81 7.13
CA THR A 195 -6.27 10.74 8.02
C THR A 195 -5.03 10.07 7.46
N ARG A 196 -4.19 9.54 8.36
CA ARG A 196 -2.99 8.79 8.00
C ARG A 196 -1.98 9.63 7.18
N SER A 197 -2.08 10.95 7.16
CA SER A 197 -1.14 11.83 6.45
C SER A 197 0.22 11.87 7.14
N VAL A 198 1.27 12.29 6.42
CA VAL A 198 2.58 12.59 7.00
C VAL A 198 2.66 14.09 7.20
N ILE A 199 2.67 14.55 8.45
CA ILE A 199 2.49 15.97 8.81
C ILE A 199 3.61 16.83 8.23
N ASN A 200 4.85 16.35 8.29
CA ASN A 200 6.03 17.04 7.80
C ASN A 200 6.48 16.56 6.42
N LEU A 201 5.54 16.12 5.57
CA LEU A 201 5.84 15.55 4.26
C LEU A 201 6.67 16.49 3.36
N ASP A 202 6.36 17.79 3.33
CA ASP A 202 7.09 18.75 2.50
C ASP A 202 8.58 18.84 2.88
N ARG A 203 8.89 18.72 4.18
CA ARG A 203 10.28 18.65 4.65
C ARG A 203 10.96 17.36 4.21
N VAL A 204 10.27 16.23 4.29
CA VAL A 204 10.77 14.93 3.80
C VAL A 204 11.08 14.99 2.30
N ILE A 205 10.14 15.53 1.50
CA ILE A 205 10.30 15.72 0.05
C ILE A 205 11.54 16.59 -0.23
N SER A 206 11.65 17.73 0.44
CA SER A 206 12.75 18.68 0.23
C SER A 206 14.11 18.04 0.54
N VAL A 207 14.25 17.39 1.70
CA VAL A 207 15.51 16.73 2.11
C VAL A 207 15.93 15.66 1.11
N ILE A 208 15.01 14.80 0.65
CA ILE A 208 15.33 13.74 -0.32
C ILE A 208 15.69 14.34 -1.68
N ALA A 209 14.90 15.31 -2.16
CA ALA A 209 15.09 15.94 -3.47
C ALA A 209 16.41 16.73 -3.53
N GLU A 210 16.75 17.51 -2.50
CA GLU A 210 17.96 18.33 -2.43
C GLU A 210 19.26 17.51 -2.51
N THR A 211 19.23 16.22 -2.17
CA THR A 211 20.42 15.36 -2.27
C THR A 211 20.90 15.13 -3.70
N GLY A 212 20.01 15.25 -4.71
CA GLY A 212 20.32 14.91 -6.09
C GLY A 212 20.67 13.43 -6.34
N HIS A 213 20.55 12.56 -5.34
CA HIS A 213 20.90 11.14 -5.41
C HIS A 213 19.71 10.22 -5.72
N PHE A 214 18.52 10.79 -5.77
CA PHE A 214 17.26 10.10 -6.04
C PHE A 214 16.42 10.92 -7.00
N ARG A 215 15.68 10.24 -7.87
CA ARG A 215 14.55 10.82 -8.60
C ARG A 215 13.31 10.64 -7.74
N LEU A 216 12.55 11.69 -7.49
CA LEU A 216 11.44 11.64 -6.54
C LEU A 216 10.10 11.91 -7.22
N LYS A 217 9.16 10.97 -7.08
CA LYS A 217 7.75 11.11 -7.45
C LYS A 217 6.92 11.33 -6.20
N VAL A 218 6.07 12.34 -6.18
CA VAL A 218 5.08 12.54 -5.11
C VAL A 218 3.71 12.34 -5.71
N ILE A 219 2.97 11.36 -5.19
CA ILE A 219 1.70 10.90 -5.77
C ILE A 219 0.61 11.04 -4.72
N SER A 220 -0.58 11.53 -5.10
CA SER A 220 -1.77 11.51 -4.25
C SER A 220 -2.86 10.65 -4.89
N TYR A 221 -3.51 9.82 -4.08
CA TYR A 221 -4.66 9.00 -4.50
C TYR A 221 -6.00 9.54 -3.97
N ASP A 222 -6.00 10.55 -3.11
CA ASP A 222 -7.23 10.99 -2.40
C ASP A 222 -8.24 11.69 -3.30
N HIS A 223 -7.80 12.09 -4.49
CA HIS A 223 -8.65 12.71 -5.49
C HIS A 223 -9.06 11.78 -6.64
N GLY A 224 -8.63 10.53 -6.53
CA GLY A 224 -8.90 9.45 -7.45
C GLY A 224 -7.69 8.99 -8.25
N CYS A 225 -7.58 7.67 -8.31
CA CYS A 225 -6.60 6.96 -9.12
C CYS A 225 -7.18 5.59 -9.49
N GLY A 226 -7.41 5.37 -10.78
CA GLY A 226 -7.76 4.04 -11.27
C GLY A 226 -6.58 3.08 -11.17
N ILE A 227 -6.83 1.80 -11.39
CA ILE A 227 -5.74 0.79 -11.40
C ILE A 227 -4.74 1.09 -12.50
N PRO A 228 -5.16 1.36 -13.76
CA PRO A 228 -4.22 1.60 -14.85
C PRO A 228 -3.33 2.79 -14.54
N GLU A 229 -3.89 3.86 -13.96
CA GLU A 229 -3.16 5.06 -13.54
C GLU A 229 -2.20 4.75 -12.40
N THR A 230 -2.64 4.01 -11.39
CA THR A 230 -1.76 3.55 -10.29
C THR A 230 -0.61 2.71 -10.85
N ALA A 231 -0.91 1.75 -11.72
CA ALA A 231 0.07 0.85 -12.31
C ALA A 231 1.06 1.60 -13.22
N TYR A 232 0.58 2.62 -13.93
CA TYR A 232 1.41 3.49 -14.74
C TYR A 232 2.35 4.34 -13.88
N LEU A 233 1.87 4.94 -12.78
CA LEU A 233 2.68 5.75 -11.88
C LEU A 233 3.78 4.95 -11.18
N MET A 234 3.51 3.68 -10.88
CA MET A 234 4.38 2.79 -10.13
C MET A 234 5.36 1.97 -10.99
N ARG A 235 5.25 2.02 -12.32
CA ARG A 235 5.93 1.11 -13.26
C ARG A 235 7.45 1.11 -13.25
N ASP A 236 8.03 2.19 -12.74
CA ASP A 236 9.46 2.48 -12.71
C ASP A 236 9.91 2.82 -11.27
N VAL A 237 9.03 2.67 -10.28
CA VAL A 237 9.32 3.00 -8.88
C VAL A 237 10.10 1.86 -8.25
N GLN A 238 11.33 2.12 -7.81
CA GLN A 238 12.14 1.14 -7.07
C GLN A 238 11.91 1.21 -5.58
N ILE A 239 11.59 2.39 -5.04
CA ILE A 239 11.36 2.57 -3.61
C ILE A 239 10.02 3.28 -3.41
N LEU A 240 9.08 2.65 -2.71
CA LEU A 240 7.81 3.25 -2.32
C LEU A 240 7.85 3.64 -0.86
N ILE A 241 7.62 4.90 -0.55
CA ILE A 241 7.43 5.41 0.81
C ILE A 241 5.95 5.77 0.95
N SER A 242 5.26 5.20 1.92
CA SER A 242 3.86 5.51 2.14
C SER A 242 3.53 5.55 3.62
N PRO A 243 2.65 6.46 4.08
CA PRO A 243 1.95 6.23 5.33
C PRO A 243 1.30 4.85 5.36
N HIS A 244 1.33 4.21 6.52
CA HIS A 244 0.76 2.87 6.69
C HIS A 244 -0.72 2.82 6.30
N GLY A 245 -1.11 1.74 5.60
CA GLY A 245 -2.47 1.46 5.18
C GLY A 245 -2.57 1.10 3.70
N ASN A 246 -3.81 1.01 3.21
CA ASN A 246 -4.23 0.54 1.87
C ASN A 246 -3.37 1.04 0.69
N ALA A 247 -2.83 2.25 0.79
CA ALA A 247 -1.96 2.85 -0.21
C ALA A 247 -0.67 2.03 -0.49
N LEU A 248 -0.17 1.27 0.50
CA LEU A 248 0.95 0.33 0.33
C LEU A 248 0.64 -0.78 -0.68
N GLY A 249 -0.65 -1.09 -0.93
CA GLY A 249 -1.07 -2.06 -1.94
C GLY A 249 -0.69 -1.66 -3.38
N SER A 250 -0.38 -0.38 -3.61
CA SER A 250 0.17 0.08 -4.89
C SER A 250 1.55 -0.51 -5.20
N SER A 251 2.26 -1.07 -4.21
CA SER A 251 3.54 -1.76 -4.42
C SER A 251 3.42 -2.97 -5.36
N LEU A 252 2.22 -3.56 -5.49
CA LEU A 252 1.93 -4.64 -6.43
C LEU A 252 2.33 -4.31 -7.88
N TRP A 253 2.32 -3.01 -8.21
CA TRP A 253 2.60 -2.50 -9.54
C TRP A 253 4.06 -2.10 -9.77
N MET A 254 4.88 -2.09 -8.72
CA MET A 254 6.32 -1.87 -8.86
C MET A 254 6.93 -2.96 -9.76
N PRO A 255 8.06 -2.68 -10.46
CA PRO A 255 8.84 -3.71 -11.15
C PRO A 255 9.08 -4.93 -10.25
N SER A 256 9.07 -6.14 -10.81
CA SER A 256 9.55 -7.31 -10.08
C SER A 256 11.08 -7.38 -10.15
N THR A 257 11.67 -8.22 -9.29
CA THR A 257 13.12 -8.42 -9.16
C THR A 257 13.77 -9.13 -10.34
N GLU A 258 12.98 -9.61 -11.32
CA GLU A 258 13.52 -10.30 -12.49
C GLU A 258 13.97 -9.30 -13.55
N PRO A 259 15.29 -9.16 -13.81
CA PRO A 259 15.77 -8.34 -14.89
C PRO A 259 15.87 -9.23 -16.12
N SER A 260 14.97 -9.07 -17.09
CA SER A 260 15.27 -9.63 -18.40
C SER A 260 16.36 -8.84 -19.11
N ASN A 261 16.60 -7.54 -18.81
CA ASN A 261 17.69 -6.74 -19.42
C ASN A 261 18.06 -5.41 -18.69
N SER A 262 17.60 -5.16 -17.46
CA SER A 262 17.88 -3.90 -16.76
C SER A 262 19.28 -3.88 -16.12
N SER A 263 20.14 -2.94 -16.54
CA SER A 263 21.46 -2.69 -15.95
C SER A 263 21.40 -2.22 -14.48
N LEU A 264 20.22 -1.83 -13.98
CA LEU A 264 19.98 -1.48 -12.57
C LEU A 264 19.08 -2.52 -11.94
N SER A 265 19.65 -3.33 -11.07
CA SER A 265 18.92 -4.36 -10.35
C SER A 265 18.62 -3.91 -8.93
N TYR A 266 17.58 -3.10 -8.77
CA TYR A 266 17.06 -2.80 -7.44
C TYR A 266 16.08 -3.88 -7.00
N PHE A 267 16.19 -4.30 -5.75
CA PHE A 267 15.10 -4.95 -5.04
C PHE A 267 14.03 -3.89 -4.75
N PRO A 268 12.81 -4.02 -5.30
CA PRO A 268 11.72 -3.12 -4.99
C PRO A 268 11.55 -3.06 -3.48
N THR A 269 11.52 -1.86 -2.92
CA THR A 269 11.49 -1.66 -1.47
C THR A 269 10.29 -0.80 -1.08
N VAL A 270 9.51 -1.29 -0.14
CA VAL A 270 8.38 -0.56 0.45
C VAL A 270 8.80 -0.09 1.85
N ILE A 271 8.64 1.20 2.13
CA ILE A 271 8.87 1.81 3.42
C ILE A 271 7.53 2.32 3.95
N SER A 272 7.00 1.64 4.95
CA SER A 272 5.79 2.06 5.68
C SER A 272 6.16 3.07 6.75
N ILE A 273 5.58 4.27 6.69
CA ILE A 273 5.62 5.25 7.78
C ILE A 273 4.50 4.89 8.74
N ASP A 274 4.85 4.36 9.90
CA ASP A 274 3.92 3.87 10.92
C ASP A 274 3.69 4.92 12.00
N SER A 275 2.56 4.80 12.70
CA SER A 275 2.32 5.56 13.92
C SER A 275 3.17 4.95 15.04
N THR A 276 3.50 5.74 16.06
CA THR A 276 4.19 5.26 17.26
C THR A 276 3.40 4.17 17.97
N LYS A 277 2.06 4.29 17.96
CA LYS A 277 1.12 3.44 18.69
C LYS A 277 0.36 2.45 17.80
N TYR A 278 0.68 2.39 16.51
CA TYR A 278 0.00 1.50 15.59
C TYR A 278 0.88 1.04 14.44
N THR A 279 0.87 -0.27 14.21
CA THR A 279 1.55 -0.96 13.11
C THR A 279 0.64 -2.11 12.66
N GLU A 280 0.59 -2.39 11.36
CA GLU A 280 0.01 -3.64 10.86
C GLU A 280 1.07 -4.37 10.04
N SER A 281 1.24 -5.67 10.30
CA SER A 281 2.20 -6.49 9.55
C SER A 281 1.65 -7.00 8.23
N TRP A 282 0.36 -6.82 7.93
CA TRP A 282 -0.31 -7.50 6.82
C TRP A 282 0.35 -7.22 5.44
N PHE A 283 0.85 -6.00 5.22
CA PHE A 283 1.58 -5.66 3.99
C PHE A 283 2.95 -6.30 3.90
N GLN A 284 3.59 -6.66 5.02
CA GLN A 284 4.86 -7.37 5.01
C GLN A 284 4.70 -8.71 4.30
N TRP A 285 3.58 -9.41 4.51
CA TRP A 285 3.30 -10.69 3.88
C TRP A 285 3.18 -10.57 2.37
N THR A 286 2.35 -9.65 1.89
CA THR A 286 2.15 -9.46 0.44
C THR A 286 3.39 -8.90 -0.26
N THR A 287 4.11 -7.98 0.38
CA THR A 287 5.33 -7.37 -0.18
C THR A 287 6.44 -8.40 -0.31
N THR A 288 6.70 -9.17 0.74
CA THR A 288 7.75 -10.22 0.71
C THR A 288 7.36 -11.40 -0.16
N SER A 289 6.06 -11.74 -0.25
CA SER A 289 5.60 -12.76 -1.19
C SER A 289 5.83 -12.32 -2.63
N MET A 290 5.75 -11.02 -2.94
CA MET A 290 6.09 -10.43 -4.24
C MET A 290 7.59 -10.21 -4.49
N GLY A 291 8.46 -10.60 -3.56
CA GLY A 291 9.91 -10.52 -3.73
C GLY A 291 10.43 -9.11 -3.48
N GLN A 292 9.67 -8.32 -2.74
CA GLN A 292 9.96 -6.94 -2.41
C GLN A 292 10.43 -6.86 -0.95
N ARG A 293 11.29 -5.88 -0.66
CA ARG A 293 11.69 -5.56 0.71
C ARG A 293 10.58 -4.76 1.39
N PHE A 294 10.38 -4.98 2.69
CA PHE A 294 9.47 -4.16 3.49
C PHE A 294 10.20 -3.60 4.69
N MET A 295 10.17 -2.28 4.86
CA MET A 295 10.76 -1.59 5.99
C MET A 295 9.69 -0.77 6.70
N VAL A 296 9.85 -0.62 8.01
CA VAL A 296 9.00 0.25 8.82
C VAL A 296 9.85 1.42 9.29
N HIS A 297 9.39 2.62 8.98
CA HIS A 297 9.86 3.86 9.56
C HIS A 297 8.88 4.31 10.63
N ARG A 298 9.35 4.42 11.87
CA ARG A 298 8.55 4.89 13.00
C ARG A 298 9.28 6.07 13.65
N CYS A 299 8.57 7.18 13.77
CA CYS A 299 9.07 8.41 14.39
C CYS A 299 8.35 8.59 15.72
N GLY A 300 9.09 8.72 16.82
CA GLY A 300 8.57 8.87 18.19
C GLY A 300 8.77 7.61 19.04
N PRO A 301 8.29 7.60 20.31
CA PRO A 301 8.60 6.59 21.32
C PRO A 301 8.33 5.19 20.81
N ALA A 302 9.38 4.46 20.44
CA ALA A 302 9.30 3.03 20.35
C ALA A 302 9.23 2.53 21.79
N HIS A 303 8.19 1.78 22.15
CA HIS A 303 8.17 1.04 23.41
C HIS A 303 9.40 0.11 23.43
N SER A 304 10.46 0.59 24.09
CA SER A 304 11.55 -0.03 24.85
C SER A 304 12.13 -1.41 24.51
N THR A 305 11.81 -2.08 23.40
CA THR A 305 12.41 -3.39 23.07
C THR A 305 13.32 -3.39 21.84
N HIS A 306 13.36 -2.29 21.06
CA HIS A 306 14.27 -2.19 19.92
C HIS A 306 15.66 -1.64 20.33
N PRO A 307 16.76 -2.27 19.88
CA PRO A 307 18.14 -1.91 20.28
C PRO A 307 18.63 -0.56 19.73
N PHE A 308 17.83 0.16 18.94
CA PHE A 308 18.14 1.53 18.56
C PHE A 308 17.70 2.48 19.66
N LYS A 309 18.48 2.52 20.75
CA LYS A 309 18.47 3.59 21.77
C LYS A 309 18.98 4.92 21.17
N SER A 310 18.40 5.41 20.08
CA SER A 310 18.64 6.82 19.74
C SER A 310 17.89 7.63 20.78
N GLU A 311 18.63 8.37 21.60
CA GLU A 311 18.10 9.40 22.48
C GLU A 311 17.07 10.21 21.70
N MET A 312 15.82 10.06 22.11
CA MET A 312 14.70 10.57 21.36
C MET A 312 14.68 12.06 21.56
N ASN A 313 14.96 12.83 20.51
CA ASN A 313 14.77 14.26 20.55
C ASN A 313 13.30 14.57 20.22
N PRO A 314 12.46 15.00 21.18
CA PRO A 314 11.07 15.35 20.91
C PRO A 314 10.93 16.47 19.89
N ALA A 315 12.00 17.26 19.65
CA ALA A 315 12.04 18.26 18.61
C ALA A 315 12.04 17.65 17.19
N VAL A 316 12.49 16.41 17.02
CA VAL A 316 12.57 15.72 15.72
C VAL A 316 11.30 14.89 15.46
N CYS A 317 10.77 14.21 16.48
CA CYS A 317 9.57 13.37 16.39
C CYS A 317 8.55 13.75 17.47
N PRO A 318 7.85 14.89 17.33
CA PRO A 318 6.87 15.32 18.32
C PRO A 318 5.67 14.36 18.35
N PHE A 319 5.12 14.13 19.55
CA PHE A 319 3.85 13.44 19.69
C PHE A 319 2.72 14.33 19.14
N HIS A 320 1.99 13.82 18.16
CA HIS A 320 0.88 14.53 17.54
C HIS A 320 -0.46 14.01 18.06
N ARG A 321 -1.34 14.94 18.44
CA ARG A 321 -2.73 14.66 18.82
C ARG A 321 -3.67 15.34 17.84
N ASP A 322 -4.70 14.64 17.40
CA ASP A 322 -5.78 15.16 16.55
C ASP A 322 -7.12 15.02 17.29
N MET A 323 -7.50 16.06 18.03
CA MET A 323 -8.71 16.06 18.84
C MET A 323 -9.99 15.97 18.00
N ASP A 324 -9.97 16.47 16.77
CA ASP A 324 -11.14 16.40 15.89
C ASP A 324 -11.33 14.99 15.34
N LEU A 325 -10.24 14.32 14.97
CA LEU A 325 -10.27 12.89 14.67
C LEU A 325 -10.73 12.09 15.89
N ALA A 326 -10.20 12.37 17.09
CA ALA A 326 -10.60 11.68 18.30
C ALA A 326 -12.10 11.79 18.57
N ARG A 327 -12.69 13.00 18.45
CA ARG A 327 -14.15 13.19 18.60
C ARG A 327 -14.96 12.41 17.57
N ARG A 328 -14.53 12.39 16.30
CA ARG A 328 -15.20 11.60 15.25
C ARG A 328 -15.09 10.10 15.52
N THR A 329 -13.93 9.63 15.96
CA THR A 329 -13.68 8.22 16.28
C THR A 329 -14.49 7.78 17.51
N LEU A 330 -14.64 8.63 18.51
CA LEU A 330 -15.44 8.36 19.70
C LEU A 330 -16.88 7.95 19.33
N SER A 331 -17.50 8.74 18.44
CA SER A 331 -18.86 8.46 17.93
C SER A 331 -18.93 7.15 17.14
N LYS A 332 -17.92 6.82 16.34
CA LYS A 332 -17.87 5.57 15.57
C LYS A 332 -17.62 4.34 16.44
N ALA A 333 -16.79 4.49 17.47
CA ALA A 333 -16.46 3.43 18.40
C ALA A 333 -17.66 3.05 19.29
N GLY A 334 -18.56 4.01 19.57
CA GLY A 334 -19.67 3.86 20.50
C GLY A 334 -19.26 4.07 21.95
N LEU A 335 -18.10 4.68 22.20
CA LEU A 335 -17.57 4.94 23.53
C LEU A 335 -18.23 6.22 24.10
N VAL A 336 -19.01 6.09 25.16
CA VAL A 336 -19.69 7.21 25.81
C VAL A 336 -18.89 7.65 27.04
N LEU A 337 -18.24 8.81 26.94
CA LEU A 337 -17.50 9.41 28.05
C LEU A 337 -18.45 10.16 29.00
N ASN A 338 -18.03 10.35 30.25
CA ASN A 338 -18.72 11.19 31.22
C ASN A 338 -18.85 12.63 30.66
N PRO A 339 -20.07 13.17 30.50
CA PRO A 339 -20.27 14.51 29.96
C PRO A 339 -19.51 15.62 30.70
N GLU A 340 -19.35 15.50 32.02
CA GLU A 340 -18.68 16.50 32.86
C GLU A 340 -17.15 16.48 32.70
N LYS A 341 -16.58 15.36 32.27
CA LYS A 341 -15.13 15.16 32.10
C LYS A 341 -14.74 14.78 30.67
N LYS A 342 -15.64 15.02 29.71
CA LYS A 342 -15.51 14.46 28.36
C LYS A 342 -14.20 14.88 27.69
N ASP A 343 -13.83 16.16 27.79
CA ASP A 343 -12.62 16.67 27.15
C ASP A 343 -11.34 16.23 27.88
N ASP A 344 -11.36 16.14 29.21
CA ASP A 344 -10.23 15.65 30.02
C ASP A 344 -9.98 14.15 29.77
N ASP A 345 -11.04 13.35 29.82
CA ASP A 345 -10.96 11.91 29.54
C ASP A 345 -10.54 11.68 28.08
N LEU A 346 -10.99 12.50 27.13
CA LEU A 346 -10.53 12.41 25.74
C LEU A 346 -9.06 12.84 25.60
N LEU A 347 -8.61 13.85 26.34
CA LEU A 347 -7.22 14.28 26.34
C LEU A 347 -6.28 13.19 26.86
N GLU A 348 -6.72 12.47 27.90
CA GLU A 348 -5.99 11.33 28.47
C GLU A 348 -6.03 10.12 27.53
N LEU A 349 -7.19 9.77 26.95
CA LEU A 349 -7.30 8.71 25.95
C LEU A 349 -6.38 8.94 24.74
N THR A 350 -6.19 10.20 24.36
CA THR A 350 -5.35 10.59 23.23
C THR A 350 -3.91 10.92 23.62
N GLY A 351 -3.53 10.63 24.87
CA GLY A 351 -2.21 10.88 25.44
C GLY A 351 -1.11 9.98 24.89
N GLU A 352 0.12 10.25 25.34
CA GLU A 352 1.30 9.46 24.96
C GLU A 352 1.34 8.11 25.68
N GLU A 353 0.80 8.04 26.89
CA GLU A 353 0.73 6.82 27.69
C GLU A 353 -0.57 6.07 27.44
N PHE A 354 -0.58 4.77 27.75
CA PHE A 354 -1.82 4.01 27.68
C PHE A 354 -2.72 4.39 28.87
N PRO A 355 -3.99 4.76 28.64
CA PRO A 355 -4.88 5.28 29.68
C PRO A 355 -5.51 4.14 30.51
N ILE A 356 -4.73 3.51 31.39
CA ILE A 356 -5.17 2.34 32.20
C ILE A 356 -6.44 2.68 33.00
N ASP A 357 -6.48 3.85 33.65
CA ASP A 357 -7.62 4.26 34.48
C ASP A 357 -8.91 4.38 33.66
N LEU A 358 -8.82 4.91 32.44
CA LEU A 358 -9.98 5.02 31.55
C LEU A 358 -10.36 3.69 30.92
N TRP A 359 -9.39 2.81 30.67
CA TRP A 359 -9.62 1.45 30.21
C TRP A 359 -10.44 0.64 31.22
N GLU A 360 -10.12 0.74 32.51
CA GLU A 360 -10.89 0.12 33.59
C GLU A 360 -12.27 0.78 33.75
N LYS A 361 -12.32 2.13 33.73
CA LYS A 361 -13.54 2.93 33.93
C LYS A 361 -14.61 2.73 32.85
N TYR A 362 -14.22 2.68 31.58
CA TYR A 362 -15.16 2.66 30.44
C TYR A 362 -15.30 1.29 29.76
N GLY A 363 -14.66 0.27 30.34
CA GLY A 363 -14.65 -1.08 29.80
C GLY A 363 -13.57 -1.23 28.73
N GLY A 364 -12.69 -2.20 28.97
CA GLY A 364 -11.47 -2.34 28.18
C GLY A 364 -11.69 -2.57 26.69
N GLU A 365 -12.76 -3.27 26.32
CA GLU A 365 -13.11 -3.53 24.92
C GLU A 365 -13.46 -2.24 24.17
N ASN A 366 -14.29 -1.37 24.75
CA ASN A 366 -14.71 -0.11 24.12
C ASN A 366 -13.54 0.86 23.97
N VAL A 367 -12.72 0.97 25.01
CA VAL A 367 -11.50 1.81 24.98
C VAL A 367 -10.51 1.27 23.96
N ASN A 368 -10.27 -0.05 23.92
CA ASN A 368 -9.39 -0.65 22.94
C ASN A 368 -9.90 -0.44 21.50
N LYS A 369 -11.21 -0.58 21.26
CA LYS A 369 -11.82 -0.29 19.96
C LYS A 369 -11.61 1.16 19.53
N PHE A 370 -11.82 2.11 20.45
CA PHE A 370 -11.54 3.53 20.21
C PHE A 370 -10.07 3.78 19.87
N LEU A 371 -9.15 3.28 20.71
CA LEU A 371 -7.71 3.52 20.56
C LEU A 371 -7.18 2.89 19.27
N ASN A 372 -7.62 1.68 18.91
CA ASN A 372 -7.24 1.04 17.66
C ASN A 372 -7.67 1.87 16.45
N GLU A 373 -8.93 2.31 16.39
CA GLU A 373 -9.41 3.14 15.27
C GLU A 373 -8.74 4.52 15.21
N TYR A 374 -8.48 5.12 16.37
CA TYR A 374 -7.84 6.43 16.46
C TYR A 374 -6.37 6.36 16.07
N TRP A 375 -5.57 5.47 16.66
CA TRP A 375 -4.15 5.28 16.33
C TRP A 375 -3.92 4.80 14.91
N LYS A 376 -4.83 3.97 14.38
CA LYS A 376 -4.83 3.58 12.97
C LYS A 376 -5.03 4.77 12.03
N SER A 377 -5.85 5.74 12.41
CA SER A 377 -6.23 6.88 11.57
C SER A 377 -5.38 8.13 11.78
N LEU A 378 -4.61 8.18 12.88
CA LEU A 378 -3.80 9.32 13.26
C LEU A 378 -2.75 9.65 12.19
N SER A 379 -2.53 10.95 11.98
CA SER A 379 -1.44 11.46 11.17
C SER A 379 -0.09 11.13 11.79
N ARG A 380 0.94 11.07 10.96
CA ARG A 380 2.26 10.52 11.31
C ARG A 380 3.33 11.56 11.10
N TYR A 381 4.41 11.38 11.82
CA TYR A 381 5.63 12.14 11.61
C TYR A 381 6.68 11.22 10.98
N ALA A 382 7.56 11.78 10.16
CA ALA A 382 8.69 11.05 9.61
C ALA A 382 9.97 11.84 9.88
N ASP A 383 10.93 11.22 10.56
CA ASP A 383 12.28 11.76 10.68
C ASP A 383 12.94 11.74 9.27
N PRO A 384 13.18 12.91 8.63
CA PRO A 384 13.72 12.97 7.28
C PRO A 384 15.16 12.44 7.19
N ASP A 385 15.98 12.69 8.22
CA ASP A 385 17.40 12.34 8.20
C ASP A 385 17.57 10.83 8.35
N ARG A 386 16.83 10.22 9.28
CA ARG A 386 16.78 8.76 9.42
C ARG A 386 16.20 8.08 8.18
N LEU A 387 15.17 8.66 7.58
CA LEU A 387 14.60 8.12 6.34
C LEU A 387 15.62 8.19 5.19
N LEU A 388 16.37 9.29 5.09
CA LEU A 388 17.44 9.44 4.12
C LEU A 388 18.59 8.44 4.34
N GLU A 389 18.96 8.16 5.60
CA GLU A 389 19.92 7.12 5.95
C GLU A 389 19.44 5.73 5.45
N ILE A 390 18.17 5.40 5.65
CA ILE A 390 17.55 4.17 5.13
C ILE A 390 17.67 4.12 3.59
N LEU A 391 17.37 5.22 2.90
CA LEU A 391 17.46 5.29 1.44
C LEU A 391 18.89 5.09 0.93
N TYR A 392 19.89 5.68 1.59
CA TYR A 392 21.29 5.45 1.23
C TYR A 392 21.72 4.00 1.43
N LYS A 393 21.30 3.36 2.53
CA LYS A 393 21.56 1.93 2.75
C LYS A 393 20.90 1.08 1.68
N ILE A 394 19.64 1.36 1.31
CA ILE A 394 18.96 0.65 0.21
C ILE A 394 19.76 0.82 -1.08
N ARG A 395 20.19 2.04 -1.41
CA ARG A 395 21.01 2.30 -2.59
C ARG A 395 22.32 1.52 -2.55
N GLU A 396 23.05 1.55 -1.44
CA GLU A 396 24.31 0.82 -1.25
C GLU A 396 24.14 -0.69 -1.45
N TYR A 397 23.08 -1.28 -0.92
CA TYR A 397 22.79 -2.71 -1.10
C TYR A 397 22.40 -3.11 -2.53
N ASN A 398 21.96 -2.16 -3.35
CA ASN A 398 21.50 -2.39 -4.72
C ASN A 398 22.50 -1.92 -5.79
N LEU A 399 23.50 -1.12 -5.41
CA LEU A 399 24.61 -0.83 -6.30
C LEU A 399 25.31 -2.16 -6.61
N PRO A 400 25.60 -2.47 -7.89
CA PRO A 400 26.58 -3.50 -8.19
C PRO A 400 27.81 -3.14 -7.36
N ARG A 401 28.31 -4.07 -6.53
CA ARG A 401 29.65 -3.91 -5.96
C ARG A 401 30.57 -3.88 -7.16
N GLN A 402 30.86 -2.66 -7.63
CA GLN A 402 31.76 -2.42 -8.74
C GLN A 402 33.03 -3.15 -8.38
N GLU A 403 33.40 -4.12 -9.22
CA GLU A 403 34.68 -4.82 -9.30
C GLU A 403 35.74 -4.17 -8.39
N ILE A 404 35.67 -4.47 -7.09
CA ILE A 404 36.67 -4.02 -6.13
C ILE A 404 37.79 -5.02 -6.34
N ASP A 405 38.76 -4.60 -7.14
CA ASP A 405 40.04 -5.23 -7.39
C ASP A 405 39.98 -6.68 -7.92
N GLU A 406 40.13 -6.79 -9.24
CA GLU A 406 40.76 -7.92 -9.95
C GLU A 406 40.60 -9.32 -9.32
N GLY A 407 39.44 -9.95 -9.48
CA GLY A 407 39.34 -11.43 -9.44
C GLY A 407 38.22 -12.05 -8.62
N VAL A 408 37.46 -11.27 -7.84
CA VAL A 408 36.29 -11.80 -7.12
C VAL A 408 35.02 -11.30 -7.79
N SER A 409 34.48 -12.11 -8.72
CA SER A 409 33.10 -11.95 -9.18
C SER A 409 32.17 -12.23 -8.00
N GLU A 410 31.85 -11.21 -7.22
CA GLU A 410 30.87 -11.37 -6.16
C GLU A 410 29.51 -11.58 -6.80
N LYS A 411 29.02 -12.81 -6.64
CA LYS A 411 27.71 -13.26 -7.10
C LYS A 411 26.66 -12.29 -6.56
N LYS A 412 26.03 -11.54 -7.47
CA LYS A 412 24.85 -10.72 -7.20
C LYS A 412 23.89 -11.48 -6.28
N MET A 413 23.64 -10.94 -5.09
CA MET A 413 22.75 -11.59 -4.13
C MET A 413 21.35 -11.71 -4.75
N SER A 414 20.74 -12.88 -4.66
CA SER A 414 19.31 -13.03 -4.94
C SER A 414 18.47 -12.43 -3.82
N PHE A 415 17.19 -12.15 -4.07
CA PHE A 415 16.27 -11.71 -3.01
C PHE A 415 16.26 -12.70 -1.83
N LEU A 416 16.28 -14.00 -2.12
CA LEU A 416 16.38 -15.07 -1.12
C LEU A 416 17.65 -14.96 -0.27
N GLN A 417 18.80 -14.64 -0.88
CA GLN A 417 20.06 -14.45 -0.15
C GLN A 417 20.01 -13.19 0.73
N LEU A 418 19.54 -12.07 0.19
CA LEU A 418 19.34 -10.83 0.94
C LEU A 418 18.47 -11.07 2.19
N CYS A 419 17.41 -11.85 2.01
CA CYS A 419 16.51 -12.23 3.06
C CYS A 419 17.12 -13.14 4.12
N ARG A 420 17.94 -14.13 3.73
CA ARG A 420 18.67 -15.00 4.67
C ARG A 420 19.64 -14.20 5.54
N GLU A 421 20.15 -13.08 5.04
CA GLU A 421 20.99 -12.16 5.81
C GLU A 421 20.18 -11.19 6.70
N SER A 422 18.87 -11.39 6.86
CA SER A 422 17.97 -10.50 7.62
C SER A 422 17.95 -9.05 7.10
N LYS A 423 18.25 -8.85 5.81
CA LYS A 423 18.27 -7.52 5.19
C LYS A 423 17.00 -7.20 4.41
N CYS A 424 16.11 -8.17 4.18
CA CYS A 424 14.93 -7.90 3.35
C CYS A 424 13.75 -7.29 4.11
N CYS A 425 13.70 -7.40 5.43
CA CYS A 425 12.79 -6.61 6.24
C CYS A 425 13.22 -6.46 7.71
N ALA A 426 12.48 -5.64 8.46
CA ALA A 426 12.78 -5.27 9.85
C ALA A 426 12.81 -6.49 10.80
N PRO A 427 13.40 -6.39 12.02
CA PRO A 427 13.53 -7.53 12.94
C PRO A 427 12.21 -8.22 13.32
N SER A 428 11.08 -7.52 13.19
CA SER A 428 9.73 -8.05 13.42
C SER A 428 9.25 -9.05 12.36
N CYS A 429 10.07 -9.36 11.36
CA CYS A 429 9.67 -10.15 10.21
C CYS A 429 9.84 -11.67 10.33
N SER A 430 10.35 -12.21 11.44
CA SER A 430 10.70 -13.64 11.53
C SER A 430 9.59 -14.58 11.04
N GLY A 431 8.32 -14.33 11.41
CA GLY A 431 7.16 -15.09 10.92
C GLY A 431 6.93 -14.94 9.42
N VAL A 432 7.02 -13.72 8.89
CA VAL A 432 6.88 -13.40 7.46
C VAL A 432 7.97 -14.10 6.64
N MET A 433 9.21 -14.02 7.13
CA MET A 433 10.37 -14.67 6.56
C MET A 433 10.21 -16.18 6.54
N HIS A 434 9.77 -16.76 7.65
CA HIS A 434 9.53 -18.19 7.75
C HIS A 434 8.50 -18.65 6.72
N ARG A 435 7.34 -18.02 6.65
CA ARG A 435 6.31 -18.41 5.69
C ARG A 435 6.75 -18.23 4.24
N ASN A 436 7.19 -17.02 3.86
CA ASN A 436 7.30 -16.67 2.45
C ASN A 436 8.64 -17.08 1.84
N VAL A 437 9.70 -17.21 2.66
CA VAL A 437 11.07 -17.23 2.15
C VAL A 437 11.84 -18.48 2.55
N VAL A 438 11.89 -18.83 3.85
CA VAL A 438 12.78 -19.90 4.35
C VAL A 438 12.07 -21.20 4.73
N GLY A 439 10.78 -21.15 5.03
CA GLY A 439 10.00 -22.28 5.51
C GLY A 439 9.61 -23.25 4.41
N PRO A 440 9.02 -24.40 4.80
CA PRO A 440 8.62 -25.45 3.86
C PRO A 440 7.50 -25.01 2.92
N LEU A 441 6.80 -23.91 3.23
CA LEU A 441 5.67 -23.38 2.48
C LEU A 441 6.04 -22.09 1.73
N ARG A 442 7.34 -21.95 1.41
CA ARG A 442 7.89 -20.78 0.73
C ARG A 442 7.19 -20.54 -0.60
N ALA A 443 6.94 -19.27 -0.87
CA ALA A 443 6.36 -18.77 -2.12
C ALA A 443 7.23 -19.00 -3.36
N TYR A 444 8.46 -19.50 -3.19
CA TYR A 444 9.52 -19.35 -4.18
C TYR A 444 10.08 -20.65 -4.74
N ASP A 445 9.54 -21.84 -4.41
CA ASP A 445 10.23 -23.08 -4.82
C ASP A 445 9.46 -24.41 -4.61
N GLN A 446 8.13 -24.42 -4.47
CA GLN A 446 7.40 -25.69 -4.44
C GLN A 446 6.30 -25.70 -5.47
N ASP A 447 6.41 -26.60 -6.45
CA ASP A 447 5.24 -27.21 -7.07
C ASP A 447 4.32 -27.65 -5.93
N LEU A 448 3.23 -26.91 -5.73
CA LEU A 448 2.23 -27.18 -4.71
C LEU A 448 1.43 -28.42 -5.11
N SER A 449 2.02 -29.61 -4.96
CA SER A 449 1.29 -30.87 -5.06
C SER A 449 0.14 -30.89 -4.04
N GLU A 450 -0.96 -31.56 -4.39
CA GLU A 450 -2.18 -31.61 -3.56
C GLU A 450 -1.91 -32.03 -2.10
N ASP A 451 -0.88 -32.84 -1.85
CA ASP A 451 -0.51 -33.35 -0.53
C ASP A 451 0.06 -32.28 0.43
N ASN A 452 0.67 -31.21 -0.08
CA ASN A 452 1.22 -30.16 0.77
C ASN A 452 0.13 -29.20 1.31
N TRP A 453 -1.06 -29.21 0.72
CA TRP A 453 -2.18 -28.39 1.18
C TRP A 453 -2.77 -28.85 2.51
N GLY A 454 -2.70 -30.15 2.82
CA GLY A 454 -3.17 -30.70 4.10
C GLY A 454 -2.37 -30.16 5.29
N ARG A 455 -1.04 -30.07 5.15
CA ARG A 455 -0.13 -29.61 6.22
C ARG A 455 -0.18 -28.10 6.48
N LEU A 456 -0.54 -27.30 5.48
CA LEU A 456 -0.78 -25.86 5.64
C LEU A 456 -1.94 -25.60 6.60
N ARG A 457 -3.02 -26.37 6.45
CA ARG A 457 -4.26 -26.20 7.21
C ARG A 457 -4.08 -26.48 8.70
N ASP A 458 -3.26 -27.47 9.04
CA ASP A 458 -3.03 -27.88 10.43
C ASP A 458 -2.10 -26.91 11.20
N ASN A 459 -1.23 -26.17 10.49
CA ASN A 459 -0.34 -25.17 11.10
C ASN A 459 -1.02 -23.79 11.26
N GLU A 460 -2.00 -23.44 10.41
CA GLU A 460 -2.73 -22.17 10.47
C GLU A 460 -3.62 -22.05 11.74
N GLU A 461 -4.13 -23.16 12.27
CA GLU A 461 -4.87 -23.16 13.55
C GLU A 461 -3.96 -22.87 14.76
N HIS A 462 -2.66 -23.18 14.66
CA HIS A 462 -1.69 -22.92 15.73
C HIS A 462 -1.24 -21.45 15.75
N ASP A 463 -0.96 -20.86 14.59
CA ASP A 463 -0.48 -19.48 14.48
C ASP A 463 -1.56 -18.43 14.78
N ALA A 464 -2.82 -18.70 14.44
CA ALA A 464 -3.95 -17.83 14.82
C ALA A 464 -4.15 -17.76 16.35
N PHE A 465 -3.86 -18.85 17.06
CA PHE A 465 -3.92 -18.91 18.52
C PHE A 465 -2.74 -18.16 19.17
N VAL A 466 -1.54 -18.28 18.61
CA VAL A 466 -0.33 -17.60 19.12
C VAL A 466 -0.38 -16.08 18.90
N MET A 467 -0.88 -15.62 17.76
CA MET A 467 -1.00 -14.17 17.46
C MET A 467 -2.07 -13.47 18.32
N SER A 468 -3.13 -14.19 18.70
CA SER A 468 -4.16 -13.68 19.62
C SER A 468 -3.68 -13.65 21.07
N GLY A 469 -2.77 -14.56 21.44
CA GLY A 469 -2.15 -14.60 22.78
C GLY A 469 -1.02 -13.57 22.97
N LEU A 470 -0.19 -13.32 21.95
CA LEU A 470 0.96 -12.40 22.06
C LEU A 470 0.54 -10.92 22.15
N ALA A 471 -0.57 -10.53 21.52
CA ALA A 471 -1.11 -9.17 21.65
C ALA A 471 -1.60 -8.82 23.07
N LEU A 472 -1.87 -9.83 23.91
CA LEU A 472 -2.23 -9.67 25.33
C LEU A 472 -1.03 -9.84 26.27
N MET A 473 0.07 -10.47 25.82
CA MET A 473 1.23 -10.78 26.65
C MET A 473 2.31 -9.69 26.66
N ASP A 474 2.41 -8.85 25.62
CA ASP A 474 3.38 -7.75 25.55
C ASP A 474 3.04 -6.55 26.47
N TRP A 475 2.04 -6.69 27.35
CA TRP A 475 1.52 -5.63 28.22
C TRP A 475 1.55 -5.91 29.71
N PHE A 476 1.97 -7.11 30.11
CA PHE A 476 2.19 -7.42 31.53
C PHE A 476 3.69 -7.54 31.79
N PRO A 477 4.33 -6.58 32.48
CA PRO A 477 5.58 -6.90 33.14
C PRO A 477 5.26 -7.89 34.26
N SER A 478 5.90 -9.05 34.17
CA SER A 478 5.99 -10.10 35.18
C SER A 478 5.68 -9.65 36.61
N LEU A 479 4.55 -10.10 37.15
CA LEU A 479 4.33 -10.20 38.59
C LEU A 479 5.05 -11.47 39.08
N THR A 480 6.18 -11.27 39.75
CA THR A 480 6.68 -12.19 40.78
C THR A 480 6.36 -11.62 42.15
#